data_AF-A0A7W0N0I6-F1
#
_entry.id   AF-A0A7W0N0I6-F1
#
_cell.length_a   1.000
_cell.length_b   1.000
_cell.length_c   1.000
_cell.angle_alpha   90.00
_cell.angle_beta   90.00
_cell.angle_gamma   90.00
#
_symmetry.space_group_name_H-M   'P 1'
#
loop_
_entity.id
_entity.type
_entity.pdbx_description
1 polymer ?
#
loop_
_entity_poly.entity_id
_entity_poly.type
_entity_poly.pdbx_seq_one_letter_code
_entity_poly.pdbx_strand_id
1 'polypeptide(L)'
;MAAASDSDDLSTIAEALERLGLPFASLERAETAELVRLADAKLKFRHPLVRAAAYHRAEPTEQRNAHRALAHALAGADEDRRAWHLAAAATAPDEDVAGLLAQAGLNARVRGAYAAAAAALQRAAALT
;
A
#
# COMPACT_ATOMS: atom_id res chain seq x y z
N MET A 1 -3.40 7.21 -4.51
CA MET A 1 -2.79 6.66 -3.29
C MET A 1 -3.76 5.92 -2.38
N ALA A 2 -4.80 6.53 -1.82
CA ALA A 2 -5.74 5.82 -0.93
C ALA A 2 -6.28 4.51 -1.55
N ALA A 3 -6.49 4.47 -2.86
CA ALA A 3 -6.91 3.26 -3.56
C ALA A 3 -5.86 2.13 -3.60
N ALA A 4 -4.57 2.49 -3.53
CA ALA A 4 -3.43 1.58 -3.48
C ALA A 4 -3.11 1.08 -2.06
N SER A 5 -3.66 1.73 -1.03
CA SER A 5 -3.51 1.30 0.37
C SER A 5 -4.18 -0.07 0.56
N ASP A 6 -3.51 -0.95 1.29
CA ASP A 6 -4.03 -2.24 1.75
C ASP A 6 -4.72 -2.14 3.12
N SER A 7 -4.70 -0.96 3.75
CA SER A 7 -5.44 -0.63 4.98
C SER A 7 -6.31 0.60 4.82
N ASP A 8 -7.39 0.64 5.60
CA ASP A 8 -8.25 1.81 5.74
C ASP A 8 -7.70 2.83 6.76
N ASP A 9 -6.57 2.57 7.42
CA ASP A 9 -5.98 3.44 8.45
C ASP A 9 -5.67 4.85 7.92
N LEU A 10 -6.32 5.87 8.50
CA LEU A 10 -6.21 7.24 8.02
C LEU A 10 -4.87 7.88 8.35
N SER A 11 -4.20 7.50 9.44
CA SER A 11 -2.86 8.02 9.76
C SER A 11 -1.82 7.59 8.73
N THR A 12 -1.83 6.33 8.31
CA THR A 12 -0.95 5.82 7.25
C THR A 12 -1.18 6.58 5.94
N ILE A 13 -2.45 6.84 5.60
CA ILE A 13 -2.81 7.57 4.38
C ILE A 13 -2.40 9.05 4.48
N ALA A 14 -2.57 9.69 5.64
CA ALA A 14 -2.20 11.08 5.86
C ALA A 14 -0.68 11.28 5.75
N GLU A 15 0.12 10.42 6.38
CA GLU A 15 1.58 10.48 6.28
C GLU A 15 2.06 10.27 4.84
N ALA A 16 1.45 9.32 4.12
CA ALA A 16 1.74 9.11 2.71
C ALA A 16 1.35 10.33 1.84
N LEU A 17 0.30 11.09 2.19
CA LEU A 17 -0.11 12.33 1.49
C LEU A 17 0.92 13.42 1.67
N GLU A 18 1.39 13.63 2.90
CA GLU A 18 2.47 14.57 3.19
C GLU A 18 3.72 14.24 2.37
N ARG A 19 4.06 12.95 2.26
CA ARG A 19 5.22 12.51 1.47
C ARG A 19 5.11 12.80 -0.02
N LEU A 20 3.90 12.80 -0.56
CA LEU A 20 3.61 13.18 -1.95
C LEU A 20 3.38 14.69 -2.13
N GLY A 21 3.44 15.49 -1.06
CA GLY A 21 3.12 16.92 -1.09
C GLY A 21 1.66 17.20 -1.43
N LEU A 22 0.77 16.25 -1.17
CA LEU A 22 -0.65 16.37 -1.44
C LEU A 22 -1.39 16.84 -0.17
N PRO A 23 -2.24 17.87 -0.27
CA PRO A 23 -2.96 18.36 0.90
C PRO A 23 -4.02 17.36 1.34
N PHE A 24 -4.20 17.21 2.66
CA PHE A 24 -5.26 16.39 3.26
C PHE A 24 -6.67 16.78 2.75
N ALA A 25 -6.88 18.06 2.44
CA ALA A 25 -8.11 18.58 1.82
C ALA A 25 -8.49 17.88 0.49
N SER A 26 -7.59 17.14 -0.15
CA SER A 26 -7.92 16.29 -1.30
C SER A 26 -8.79 15.09 -0.91
N LEU A 27 -8.66 14.57 0.31
CA LEU A 27 -9.55 13.54 0.86
C LEU A 27 -10.93 14.12 1.21
N GLU A 28 -10.98 15.31 1.80
CA GLU A 28 -12.23 16.01 2.12
C GLU A 28 -13.06 16.31 0.86
N ARG A 29 -12.40 16.68 -0.25
CA ARG A 29 -13.06 16.81 -1.56
C ARG A 29 -13.67 15.49 -2.04
N ALA A 30 -12.95 14.39 -1.87
CA ALA A 30 -13.46 13.06 -2.23
C ALA A 30 -14.60 12.60 -1.31
N GLU A 31 -14.58 13.00 -0.04
CA GLU A 31 -15.66 12.74 0.92
C GLU A 31 -16.91 13.56 0.58
N THR A 32 -16.73 14.86 0.26
CA THR A 32 -17.82 15.74 -0.18
C THR A 32 -18.48 15.23 -1.47
N ALA A 33 -17.69 14.62 -2.36
CA ALA A 33 -18.18 13.96 -3.58
C ALA A 33 -18.77 12.56 -3.33
N GLU A 34 -18.92 12.15 -2.05
CA GLU A 34 -19.41 10.83 -1.62
C GLU A 34 -18.62 9.63 -2.16
N LEU A 35 -17.38 9.83 -2.61
CA LEU A 35 -16.53 8.77 -3.14
C LEU A 35 -15.88 7.95 -2.02
N VAL A 36 -15.56 8.64 -0.92
CA VAL A 36 -15.02 8.05 0.31
C VAL A 36 -15.80 8.55 1.52
N ARG A 37 -15.63 7.87 2.64
CA ARG A 37 -16.06 8.30 3.97
C ARG A 37 -14.85 8.31 4.89
N LEU A 38 -14.65 9.39 5.62
CA LEU A 38 -13.66 9.53 6.67
C LEU A 38 -14.38 9.43 8.02
N ALA A 39 -14.20 8.31 8.72
CA ALA A 39 -14.84 8.09 10.01
C ALA A 39 -13.99 7.15 10.87
N ASP A 40 -13.99 7.33 12.19
CA ASP A 40 -13.30 6.46 13.15
C ASP A 40 -11.81 6.23 12.83
N ALA A 41 -11.10 7.31 12.44
CA ALA A 41 -9.72 7.26 11.97
C ALA A 41 -9.47 6.32 10.77
N LYS A 42 -10.51 6.09 9.96
CA LYS A 42 -10.45 5.25 8.76
C LYS A 42 -10.97 5.97 7.53
N LEU A 43 -10.35 5.69 6.38
CA LEU A 43 -10.84 6.04 5.06
C LEU A 43 -11.49 4.80 4.44
N LYS A 44 -12.76 4.90 4.09
CA LYS A 44 -13.47 3.85 3.36
C LYS A 44 -13.98 4.36 2.03
N PHE A 45 -13.73 3.61 0.96
CA PHE A 45 -14.41 3.86 -0.30
C PHE A 45 -15.88 3.50 -0.19
N ARG A 46 -16.76 4.36 -0.70
CA ARG A 46 -18.21 4.10 -0.67
C ARG A 46 -18.58 2.85 -1.45
N HIS A 47 -17.87 2.59 -2.55
CA HIS A 47 -18.05 1.39 -3.37
C HIS A 47 -16.69 0.79 -3.77
N PRO A 48 -16.54 -0.55 -3.75
CA PRO A 48 -15.32 -1.22 -4.22
C PRO A 48 -14.92 -0.81 -5.65
N LEU A 49 -15.90 -0.54 -6.52
CA LEU A 49 -15.65 -0.09 -7.88
C LEU A 49 -15.04 1.31 -7.96
N VAL A 50 -15.35 2.22 -7.02
CA VAL A 50 -14.72 3.55 -6.97
C VAL A 50 -13.23 3.39 -6.65
N ARG A 51 -12.89 2.52 -5.69
CA ARG A 51 -11.49 2.19 -5.37
C ARG A 51 -10.78 1.63 -6.60
N ALA A 52 -11.36 0.63 -7.26
CA ALA A 52 -10.78 0.01 -8.45
C ALA A 52 -10.60 1.02 -9.58
N ALA A 53 -11.60 1.85 -9.86
CA ALA A 53 -11.52 2.88 -10.89
C ALA A 53 -10.45 3.93 -10.57
N ALA A 54 -10.35 4.40 -9.33
CA ALA A 54 -9.32 5.33 -8.92
C ALA A 54 -7.91 4.75 -9.03
N TYR A 55 -7.74 3.45 -8.73
CA TYR A 55 -6.45 2.77 -8.86
C TYR A 55 -6.07 2.56 -10.33
N HIS A 56 -6.96 1.99 -11.13
CA HIS A 56 -6.65 1.62 -12.52
C HIS A 56 -6.63 2.79 -13.51
N ARG A 57 -7.24 3.93 -13.18
CA ARG A 57 -7.13 5.15 -14.00
C ARG A 57 -5.89 5.99 -13.71
N ALA A 58 -5.20 5.73 -12.60
CA ALA A 58 -3.96 6.42 -12.28
C ALA A 58 -2.84 5.95 -13.21
N GLU A 59 -1.96 6.87 -13.60
CA GLU A 59 -0.80 6.54 -14.42
C GLU A 59 0.12 5.55 -13.68
N PRO A 60 0.83 4.66 -14.38
CA PRO A 60 1.72 3.69 -13.74
C PRO A 60 2.75 4.35 -12.80
N THR A 61 3.22 5.55 -13.13
CA THR A 61 4.11 6.35 -12.27
C THR A 61 3.43 6.80 -10.98
N GLU A 62 2.17 7.23 -11.04
CA GLU A 62 1.37 7.63 -9.87
C GLU A 62 1.09 6.44 -8.95
N GLN A 63 0.78 5.28 -9.52
CA GLN A 63 0.60 4.04 -8.76
C GLN A 63 1.88 3.69 -7.99
N ARG A 64 3.04 3.69 -8.66
CA ARG A 64 4.34 3.41 -8.00
C ARG A 64 4.67 4.43 -6.93
N ASN A 65 4.45 5.73 -7.18
CA ASN A 65 4.70 6.78 -6.20
C ASN A 65 3.79 6.62 -4.97
N ALA A 66 2.51 6.26 -5.18
CA ALA A 66 1.61 5.92 -4.09
C ALA A 66 2.12 4.74 -3.25
N HIS A 67 2.57 3.66 -3.88
CA HIS A 67 3.14 2.52 -3.17
C HIS A 67 4.41 2.90 -2.39
N ARG A 68 5.32 3.72 -2.95
CA ARG A 68 6.50 4.22 -2.22
C ARG A 68 6.13 5.07 -1.00
N ALA A 69 5.14 5.95 -1.15
CA ALA A 69 4.67 6.79 -0.05
C ALA A 69 4.06 5.95 1.09
N LEU A 70 3.26 4.94 0.74
CA LEU A 70 2.69 3.99 1.71
C LEU A 70 3.77 3.13 2.37
N ALA A 71 4.76 2.64 1.61
CA ALA A 71 5.90 1.92 2.18
C ALA A 71 6.68 2.76 3.19
N HIS A 72 6.83 4.06 2.93
CA HIS A 72 7.48 4.98 3.87
C HIS A 72 6.66 5.14 5.15
N ALA A 73 5.36 5.35 5.04
CA ALA A 73 4.47 5.50 6.19
C ALA A 73 4.36 4.25 7.08
N LEU A 74 4.71 3.08 6.53
CA LEU A 74 4.69 1.81 7.26
C LEU A 74 6.05 1.46 7.90
N ALA A 75 7.11 2.24 7.66
CA ALA A 75 8.44 1.96 8.17
C ALA A 75 8.46 1.98 9.72
N GLY A 76 8.98 0.91 10.32
CA GLY A 76 9.01 0.72 11.77
C GLY A 76 7.67 0.33 12.43
N ALA A 77 6.55 0.48 11.72
CA ALA A 77 5.22 0.11 12.22
C ALA A 77 4.77 -1.27 11.72
N ASP A 78 4.95 -1.56 10.44
CA ASP A 78 4.57 -2.84 9.83
C ASP A 78 5.49 -3.17 8.63
N GLU A 79 6.59 -3.86 8.92
CA GLU A 79 7.60 -4.23 7.92
C GLU A 79 7.08 -5.23 6.89
N ASP A 80 6.15 -6.12 7.27
CA ASP A 80 5.57 -7.10 6.37
C ASP A 80 4.75 -6.38 5.27
N ARG A 81 3.89 -5.43 5.64
CA ARG A 81 3.11 -4.63 4.68
C ARG A 81 3.98 -3.67 3.89
N ARG A 82 4.99 -3.06 4.53
CA ARG A 82 5.99 -2.23 3.85
C ARG A 82 6.67 -2.97 2.71
N ALA A 83 7.08 -4.22 2.92
CA ALA A 83 7.72 -5.05 1.90
C ALA A 83 6.83 -5.21 0.65
N TRP A 84 5.53 -5.45 0.83
CA TRP A 84 4.58 -5.55 -0.27
C TRP A 84 4.42 -4.26 -1.06
N HIS A 85 4.37 -3.11 -0.37
CA HIS A 85 4.32 -1.81 -1.05
C HIS A 85 5.60 -1.53 -1.85
N LEU A 86 6.78 -1.82 -1.30
CA LEU A 86 8.04 -1.67 -2.03
C LEU A 86 8.07 -2.58 -3.28
N ALA A 87 7.62 -3.83 -3.14
CA ALA A 87 7.55 -4.78 -4.25
C ALA A 87 6.57 -4.39 -5.34
N ALA A 88 5.48 -3.69 -5.00
CA ALA A 88 4.53 -3.13 -5.96
C ALA A 88 5.08 -1.87 -6.66
N ALA A 89 6.03 -1.17 -6.05
CA ALA A 89 6.69 0.00 -6.63
C ALA A 89 7.93 -0.34 -7.47
N ALA A 90 8.47 -1.56 -7.36
CA ALA A 90 9.66 -2.01 -8.07
C ALA A 90 9.44 -2.08 -9.59
N THR A 91 10.38 -1.55 -10.37
CA THR A 91 10.35 -1.58 -11.86
C THR A 91 11.37 -2.55 -12.47
N ALA A 92 12.22 -3.13 -11.63
CA ALA A 92 13.26 -4.08 -11.96
C ALA A 92 13.48 -5.00 -10.74
N PRO A 93 14.23 -6.11 -10.89
CA PRO A 93 14.75 -6.83 -9.75
C PRO A 93 15.46 -5.88 -8.76
N ASP A 94 15.26 -6.14 -7.47
CA ASP A 94 15.71 -5.34 -6.34
C ASP A 94 15.91 -6.28 -5.14
N GLU A 95 17.18 -6.58 -4.85
CA GLU A 95 17.54 -7.57 -3.84
C GLU A 95 17.19 -7.16 -2.41
N ASP A 96 17.18 -5.85 -2.13
CA ASP A 96 16.78 -5.36 -0.81
C ASP A 96 15.27 -5.62 -0.60
N VAL A 97 14.45 -5.37 -1.62
CA VAL A 97 13.01 -5.64 -1.58
C VAL A 97 12.71 -7.14 -1.55
N ALA A 98 13.48 -7.95 -2.31
CA ALA A 98 13.38 -9.40 -2.27
C ALA A 98 13.66 -9.94 -0.87
N GLY A 99 14.70 -9.44 -0.20
CA GLY A 99 15.05 -9.80 1.18
C GLY A 99 13.93 -9.47 2.18
N LEU A 100 13.32 -8.28 2.07
CA LEU A 100 12.19 -7.89 2.92
C LEU A 100 10.96 -8.80 2.73
N LEU A 101 10.63 -9.16 1.47
CA LEU A 101 9.54 -10.09 1.19
C LEU A 101 9.82 -11.51 1.68
N ALA A 102 11.06 -11.97 1.56
CA ALA A 102 11.46 -13.26 2.09
C ALA A 102 11.25 -13.31 3.61
N GLN A 103 11.65 -12.25 4.32
CA GLN A 103 11.42 -12.13 5.76
C GLN A 103 9.93 -12.09 6.09
N ALA A 104 9.12 -11.33 5.35
CA ALA A 104 7.67 -11.29 5.53
C ALA A 104 7.03 -12.68 5.31
N GLY A 105 7.53 -13.46 4.35
CA GLY A 105 7.12 -14.84 4.12
C GLY A 105 7.46 -15.78 5.27
N LEU A 106 8.66 -15.64 5.85
CA LEU A 106 9.07 -16.38 7.04
C LEU A 106 8.19 -16.04 8.25
N ASN A 107 7.89 -14.75 8.47
CA ASN A 107 7.00 -14.29 9.54
C ASN A 107 5.57 -14.85 9.37
N ALA A 108 5.03 -14.81 8.15
CA ALA A 108 3.72 -15.37 7.83
C ALA A 108 3.66 -16.88 8.09
N ARG A 109 4.73 -17.61 7.77
CA ARG A 109 4.84 -19.05 8.05
C ARG A 109 4.82 -19.36 9.54
N VAL A 110 5.52 -18.59 10.37
CA VAL A 110 5.49 -18.74 11.84
C VAL A 110 4.08 -18.58 12.41
N ARG A 111 3.27 -17.69 11.82
CA ARG A 111 1.86 -17.47 12.19
C ARG A 111 0.88 -18.49 11.56
N GLY A 112 1.37 -19.49 10.83
CA GLY A 112 0.54 -20.50 10.14
C GLY A 112 -0.15 -20.00 8.85
N ALA A 113 0.18 -18.80 8.37
CA ALA A 113 -0.40 -18.22 7.16
C ALA A 113 0.34 -18.71 5.91
N TYR A 114 0.28 -20.01 5.63
CA TYR A 114 1.07 -20.66 4.59
C TYR A 114 0.85 -20.10 3.17
N ALA A 115 -0.40 -19.74 2.82
CA ALA A 115 -0.70 -19.12 1.52
C ALA A 115 0.00 -17.76 1.37
N ALA A 116 -0.02 -16.93 2.40
CA ALA A 116 0.68 -15.64 2.41
C ALA A 116 2.20 -15.84 2.38
N ALA A 117 2.72 -16.83 3.11
CA ALA A 117 4.14 -17.18 3.07
C ALA A 117 4.60 -17.58 1.67
N ALA A 118 3.85 -18.46 0.99
CA ALA A 118 4.15 -18.87 -0.37
C ALA A 118 4.11 -17.69 -1.35
N ALA A 119 3.09 -16.83 -1.26
CA ALA A 119 2.98 -15.63 -2.10
C ALA A 119 4.16 -14.68 -1.91
N ALA A 120 4.58 -14.44 -0.67
CA ALA A 120 5.70 -13.56 -0.35
C ALA A 120 7.03 -14.14 -0.88
N LEU A 121 7.29 -15.43 -0.66
CA LEU A 121 8.52 -16.09 -1.13
C LEU A 121 8.58 -16.17 -2.66
N GLN A 122 7.46 -16.45 -3.33
CA GLN A 122 7.39 -16.43 -4.79
C GLN A 122 7.67 -15.03 -5.33
N ARG A 123 7.11 -13.99 -4.68
CA ARG A 123 7.35 -12.61 -5.11
C ARG A 123 8.80 -12.18 -4.85
N ALA A 124 9.40 -12.61 -3.74
CA ALA A 124 10.82 -12.38 -3.46
C ALA A 124 11.71 -12.96 -4.57
N ALA A 125 11.50 -14.21 -4.95
CA ALA A 125 12.25 -14.86 -6.03
C ALA A 125 12.08 -14.21 -7.41
N ALA A 126 10.97 -13.50 -7.64
CA ALA A 126 10.75 -12.74 -8.88
C ALA A 126 11.46 -11.37 -8.90
N LEU A 127 12.07 -10.96 -7.78
CA LEU A 127 12.77 -9.68 -7.61
C LEU A 127 14.28 -9.84 -7.38
N THR A 128 14.81 -11.06 -7.49
CA THR A 128 16.26 -11.34 -7.57
C THR A 128 16.71 -11.32 -9.02
#